data_AF-A0A936AAC7-F1
#
_entry.id   AF-A0A936AAC7-F1
#
_cell.length_a   1.000
_cell.length_b   1.000
_cell.length_c   1.000
_cell.angle_alpha   90.00
_cell.angle_beta   90.00
_cell.angle_gamma   90.00
#
_symmetry.space_group_name_H-M   'P 1'
#
loop_
_entity.id
_entity.type
_entity.pdbx_description
1 polymer ?
#
loop_
_entity_poly.entity_id
_entity_poly.type
_entity_poly.pdbx_seq_one_letter_code
_entity_poly.pdbx_strand_id
1 'polypeptide(L)'
;MTPEEPKNASRLTNATRSRLRDQLASGADDTNPDFLYSTTATALLLAVEAGLIDPVSLARAELAGRGLDANGDWVGFAGARQIHLGLAVADCTDTNAAQVAVAEAARRFLHIESLASRNADALDFHELAVWSIREALAAAFEAGAASATNHTTTQED
;
A
#
# COMPACT_ATOMS: atom_id res chain seq x y z
N MET A 1 -17.84 -18.50 32.58
CA MET A 1 -16.99 -17.36 32.19
C MET A 1 -15.98 -17.87 31.19
N THR A 2 -16.38 -18.02 29.93
CA THR A 2 -15.42 -18.29 28.85
C THR A 2 -14.50 -17.06 28.76
N PRO A 3 -13.17 -17.20 28.75
CA PRO A 3 -12.31 -16.06 28.46
C PRO A 3 -12.70 -15.62 27.05
N GLU A 4 -13.23 -14.40 26.90
CA GLU A 4 -13.43 -13.82 25.58
C GLU A 4 -12.07 -13.84 24.86
N GLU A 5 -12.06 -14.50 23.70
CA GLU A 5 -10.95 -14.50 22.78
C GLU A 5 -10.61 -13.03 22.43
N PRO A 6 -9.36 -12.58 22.57
CA PRO A 6 -9.04 -11.17 22.36
C PRO A 6 -9.34 -10.81 20.90
N LYS A 7 -10.29 -9.88 20.69
CA LYS A 7 -10.74 -9.34 19.38
C LYS A 7 -9.63 -8.71 18.50
N ASN A 8 -8.38 -8.77 18.91
CA ASN A 8 -7.20 -8.26 18.21
C ASN A 8 -6.06 -9.29 18.22
N ALA A 9 -6.34 -10.55 17.89
CA ALA A 9 -5.29 -11.53 17.65
C ALA A 9 -4.38 -11.04 16.50
N SER A 10 -3.16 -10.66 16.87
CA SER A 10 -2.10 -10.19 15.98
C SER A 10 -1.95 -11.16 14.78
N ARG A 11 -2.34 -10.68 13.59
CA ARG A 11 -2.28 -11.37 12.28
C ARG A 11 -0.86 -11.72 11.81
N LEU A 12 0.18 -11.45 12.63
CA LEU A 12 1.57 -11.77 12.33
C LEU A 12 1.80 -13.29 12.37
N THR A 13 2.41 -13.83 11.31
CA THR A 13 2.90 -15.22 11.33
C THR A 13 3.96 -15.41 12.43
N ASN A 14 4.15 -16.65 12.89
CA ASN A 14 5.19 -16.97 13.87
C ASN A 14 6.60 -16.65 13.35
N ALA A 15 6.83 -16.87 12.05
CA ALA A 15 8.09 -16.53 11.41
C ALA A 15 8.34 -15.00 11.47
N THR A 16 7.35 -14.19 11.08
CA THR A 16 7.47 -12.73 11.14
C THR A 16 7.67 -12.24 12.58
N ARG A 17 6.94 -12.81 13.55
CA ARG A 17 7.10 -12.45 14.96
C ARG A 17 8.50 -12.79 15.48
N SER A 18 9.09 -13.91 15.05
CA SER A 18 10.48 -14.25 15.39
C SER A 18 11.44 -13.23 14.81
N ARG A 19 11.34 -12.94 13.50
CA ARG A 19 12.19 -11.95 12.81
C ARG A 19 12.15 -10.59 13.49
N LEU A 20 10.96 -10.11 13.84
CA LEU A 20 10.78 -8.82 14.53
C LEU A 20 11.44 -8.82 15.91
N ARG A 21 11.33 -9.92 16.69
CA ARG A 21 12.04 -10.01 17.98
C ARG A 21 13.54 -9.96 17.80
N ASP A 22 14.08 -10.68 16.82
CA ASP A 22 15.51 -10.70 16.56
C ASP A 22 16.02 -9.30 16.13
N GLN A 23 15.24 -8.59 15.31
CA GLN A 23 15.52 -7.20 14.93
C GLN A 23 15.48 -6.25 16.14
N LEU A 24 14.43 -6.30 16.95
CA LEU A 24 14.31 -5.48 18.16
C LEU A 24 15.42 -5.81 19.19
N ALA A 25 15.83 -7.07 19.29
CA ALA A 25 16.89 -7.53 20.18
C ALA A 25 18.31 -7.18 19.68
N SER A 26 18.46 -6.83 18.40
CA SER A 26 19.77 -6.47 17.82
C SER A 26 20.39 -5.23 18.46
N GLY A 27 19.55 -4.36 19.06
CA GLY A 27 19.97 -3.08 19.62
C GLY A 27 20.40 -2.05 18.57
N ALA A 28 20.19 -2.33 17.28
CA ALA A 28 20.45 -1.37 16.21
C ALA A 28 19.54 -0.14 16.37
N ASP A 29 20.10 1.05 16.15
CA ASP A 29 19.42 2.32 16.38
C ASP A 29 18.07 2.41 15.63
N ASP A 30 18.03 1.99 14.37
CA ASP A 30 16.82 2.03 13.51
C ASP A 30 15.66 1.15 14.02
N THR A 31 15.96 0.16 14.88
CA THR A 31 14.98 -0.79 15.42
C THR A 31 14.93 -0.78 16.95
N ASN A 32 15.60 0.16 17.60
CA ASN A 32 15.60 0.26 19.06
C ASN A 32 14.33 0.99 19.55
N PRO A 33 13.45 0.32 20.32
CA PRO A 33 12.21 0.93 20.79
C PRO A 33 12.41 2.14 21.71
N ASP A 34 13.55 2.26 22.38
CA ASP A 34 13.85 3.41 23.26
C ASP A 34 13.90 4.73 22.48
N PHE A 35 14.24 4.67 21.18
CA PHE A 35 14.31 5.85 20.32
C PHE A 35 13.00 6.16 19.59
N LEU A 36 12.00 5.28 19.63
CA LEU A 36 10.75 5.39 18.85
C LEU A 36 10.08 6.77 19.00
N TYR A 37 10.09 7.33 20.21
CA TYR A 37 9.42 8.59 20.53
C TYR A 37 10.38 9.76 20.81
N SER A 38 11.69 9.58 20.60
CA SER A 38 12.72 10.57 20.93
C SER A 38 12.52 11.92 20.24
N THR A 39 11.93 11.93 19.04
CA THR A 39 11.65 13.13 18.23
C THR A 39 10.15 13.45 18.11
N THR A 40 9.30 12.74 18.85
CA THR A 40 7.85 12.98 18.83
C THR A 40 7.49 14.19 19.69
N ALA A 41 6.64 15.08 19.18
CA ALA A 41 6.20 16.26 19.92
C ALA A 41 5.48 15.89 21.23
N THR A 42 5.76 16.61 22.32
CA THR A 42 5.18 16.34 23.65
C THR A 42 3.66 16.26 23.64
N ALA A 43 2.99 17.11 22.86
CA ALA A 43 1.53 17.11 22.74
C ALA A 43 0.97 15.78 22.19
N LEU A 44 1.68 15.13 21.27
CA LEU A 44 1.27 13.84 20.72
C LEU A 44 1.47 12.71 21.74
N LEU A 45 2.56 12.75 22.52
CA LEU A 45 2.79 11.80 23.60
C LEU A 45 1.70 11.88 24.66
N LEU A 46 1.34 13.10 25.08
CA LEU A 46 0.22 13.34 25.99
C LEU A 46 -1.11 12.87 25.39
N ALA A 47 -1.32 13.05 24.09
CA ALA A 47 -2.55 12.59 23.43
C ALA A 47 -2.63 11.05 23.39
N VAL A 48 -1.51 10.34 23.18
CA VAL A 48 -1.45 8.87 23.28
C VAL A 48 -1.72 8.43 24.72
N GLU A 49 -1.06 9.05 25.70
CA GLU A 49 -1.22 8.72 27.12
C GLU A 49 -2.66 8.94 27.60
N ALA A 50 -3.28 10.05 27.19
CA ALA A 50 -4.67 10.38 27.51
C ALA A 50 -5.70 9.57 26.71
N GLY A 51 -5.26 8.72 25.77
CA GLY A 51 -6.15 7.94 24.90
C GLY A 51 -6.96 8.79 23.91
N LEU A 52 -6.54 10.02 23.65
CA LEU A 52 -7.17 10.92 22.67
C LEU A 52 -6.86 10.50 21.22
N ILE A 53 -5.76 9.76 21.03
CA ILE A 53 -5.39 9.13 19.77
C ILE A 53 -5.04 7.66 20.00
N ASP A 54 -5.40 6.81 19.05
CA ASP A 54 -5.01 5.39 19.05
C ASP A 54 -3.72 5.21 18.22
N PRO A 55 -2.55 5.05 18.86
CA PRO A 55 -1.28 4.90 18.16
C PRO A 55 -1.23 3.64 17.28
N VAL A 56 -1.98 2.59 17.64
CA VAL A 56 -2.02 1.35 16.86
C VAL A 56 -2.77 1.57 15.55
N SER A 57 -3.88 2.32 15.59
CA SER A 57 -4.61 2.71 14.37
C SER A 57 -3.78 3.62 13.46
N LEU A 58 -2.99 4.54 14.03
CA LEU A 58 -2.04 5.36 13.25
C LEU A 58 -0.95 4.50 12.60
N ALA A 59 -0.37 3.55 13.32
CA ALA A 59 0.60 2.62 12.76
C ALA A 59 0.00 1.76 11.62
N ARG A 60 -1.27 1.34 11.75
CA ARG A 60 -2.00 0.64 10.69
C ARG A 60 -2.20 1.51 9.46
N ALA A 61 -2.51 2.80 9.63
CA ALA A 61 -2.64 3.74 8.53
C ALA A 61 -1.30 3.95 7.79
N GLU A 62 -0.18 4.02 8.52
CA GLU A 62 1.16 4.10 7.94
C GLU A 62 1.52 2.84 7.14
N LEU A 63 1.28 1.64 7.67
CA LEU A 63 1.50 0.39 6.93
C LEU A 63 0.63 0.32 5.66
N ALA A 64 -0.63 0.76 5.75
CA ALA A 64 -1.52 0.86 4.59
C ALA A 64 -1.02 1.86 3.54
N GLY A 65 -0.56 3.03 3.97
CA GLY A 65 0.03 4.06 3.11
C GLY A 65 1.35 3.62 2.47
N ARG A 66 2.07 2.70 3.12
CA ARG A 66 3.28 2.05 2.62
C ARG A 66 3.01 0.79 1.80
N GLY A 67 1.75 0.43 1.57
CA GLY A 67 1.40 -0.75 0.76
C GLY A 67 1.83 -2.09 1.37
N LEU A 68 2.08 -2.14 2.68
CA LEU A 68 2.54 -3.34 3.38
C LEU A 68 1.37 -4.09 4.02
N ASP A 69 1.49 -5.41 4.09
CA ASP A 69 0.54 -6.27 4.79
C ASP A 69 0.87 -6.42 6.29
N ALA A 70 0.12 -7.30 6.97
CA ALA A 70 0.34 -7.59 8.38
C ALA A 70 1.69 -8.25 8.69
N ASN A 71 2.39 -8.79 7.69
CA ASN A 71 3.72 -9.41 7.81
C ASN A 71 4.87 -8.46 7.42
N GLY A 72 4.53 -7.30 6.86
CA GLY A 72 5.50 -6.34 6.31
C GLY A 72 5.89 -6.65 4.86
N ASP A 73 5.12 -7.46 4.14
CA ASP A 73 5.33 -7.76 2.73
C ASP A 73 4.53 -6.77 1.87
N TRP A 74 5.06 -6.38 0.71
CA TRP A 74 4.38 -5.45 -0.20
C TRP A 74 3.20 -6.12 -0.92
N VAL A 75 2.00 -5.56 -0.73
CA VAL A 75 0.73 -6.02 -1.32
C VAL A 75 0.01 -4.92 -2.11
N GLY A 76 0.63 -3.75 -2.25
CA GLY A 76 0.05 -2.56 -2.87
C GLY A 76 -0.93 -1.82 -1.96
N PHE A 77 -1.19 -0.55 -2.28
CA PHE A 77 -1.96 0.34 -1.39
C PHE A 77 -3.41 -0.08 -1.17
N ALA A 78 -4.07 -0.63 -2.20
CA ALA A 78 -5.45 -1.09 -2.10
C ALA A 78 -5.57 -2.30 -1.15
N GLY A 79 -4.74 -3.32 -1.38
CA GLY A 79 -4.68 -4.51 -0.52
C GLY A 79 -4.30 -4.17 0.91
N ALA A 80 -3.30 -3.30 1.09
CA ALA A 80 -2.85 -2.88 2.42
C ALA A 80 -3.95 -2.11 3.19
N ARG A 81 -4.70 -1.21 2.54
CA ARG A 81 -5.85 -0.52 3.15
C ARG A 81 -6.97 -1.48 3.54
N GLN A 82 -7.25 -2.49 2.73
CA GLN A 82 -8.24 -3.51 3.07
C GLN A 82 -7.82 -4.30 4.31
N ILE A 83 -6.55 -4.71 4.37
CA ILE A 83 -6.01 -5.48 5.50
C ILE A 83 -6.02 -4.64 6.78
N HIS A 84 -5.51 -3.40 6.73
CA HIS A 84 -5.25 -2.62 7.93
C HIS A 84 -6.40 -1.71 8.37
N LEU A 85 -7.15 -1.14 7.43
CA LEU A 85 -8.21 -0.17 7.70
C LEU A 85 -9.61 -0.78 7.56
N GLY A 86 -9.72 -2.03 7.05
CA GLY A 86 -11.01 -2.66 6.80
C GLY A 86 -11.85 -1.93 5.74
N LEU A 87 -11.22 -1.01 5.00
CA LEU A 87 -11.87 -0.32 3.90
C LEU A 87 -12.09 -1.36 2.81
N ALA A 88 -13.36 -1.56 2.46
CA ALA A 88 -13.69 -2.26 1.23
C ALA A 88 -12.92 -1.55 0.12
N VAL A 89 -12.02 -2.29 -0.53
CA VAL A 89 -11.64 -1.93 -1.88
C VAL A 89 -12.96 -1.81 -2.64
N ALA A 90 -13.29 -0.62 -3.15
CA ALA A 90 -14.09 -0.60 -4.36
C ALA A 90 -13.35 -1.54 -5.30
N ASP A 91 -13.94 -2.68 -5.63
CA ASP A 91 -13.32 -3.76 -6.40
C ASP A 91 -12.55 -3.11 -7.56
N CYS A 92 -11.23 -3.02 -7.44
CA CYS A 92 -10.37 -2.64 -8.56
C CYS A 92 -9.75 -3.88 -9.20
N THR A 93 -10.32 -5.05 -8.85
CA THR A 93 -10.40 -6.26 -9.67
C THR A 93 -11.41 -6.10 -10.81
N ASP A 94 -12.28 -5.09 -10.75
CA ASP A 94 -12.76 -4.50 -11.98
C ASP A 94 -11.55 -3.85 -12.63
N THR A 95 -11.24 -4.40 -13.79
CA THR A 95 -10.49 -3.77 -14.86
C THR A 95 -11.03 -2.36 -15.07
N ASN A 96 -10.60 -1.40 -14.23
CA ASN A 96 -11.02 -0.01 -14.37
C ASN A 96 -10.51 0.41 -15.74
N ALA A 97 -11.34 1.11 -16.53
CA ALA A 97 -10.95 1.64 -17.83
C ALA A 97 -9.57 2.33 -17.77
N ALA A 98 -9.23 2.95 -16.63
CA ALA A 98 -7.90 3.48 -16.36
C ALA A 98 -6.78 2.41 -16.36
N GLN A 99 -6.95 1.26 -15.69
CA GLN A 99 -5.96 0.17 -15.68
C GLN A 99 -5.81 -0.48 -17.07
N VAL A 100 -6.92 -0.64 -17.82
CA VAL A 100 -6.87 -1.09 -19.22
C VAL A 100 -6.03 -0.15 -20.05
N ALA A 101 -6.31 1.15 -19.94
CA ALA A 101 -5.63 2.16 -20.72
C ALA A 101 -4.15 2.27 -20.35
N VAL A 102 -3.79 2.10 -19.09
CA VAL A 102 -2.38 2.03 -18.65
C VAL A 102 -1.69 0.82 -19.27
N ALA A 103 -2.32 -0.36 -19.26
CA ALA A 103 -1.78 -1.56 -19.90
C ALA A 103 -1.69 -1.40 -21.44
N GLU A 104 -2.66 -0.74 -22.06
CA GLU A 104 -2.64 -0.41 -23.49
C GLU A 104 -1.50 0.55 -23.82
N ALA A 105 -1.33 1.63 -23.04
CA ALA A 105 -0.26 2.59 -23.22
C ALA A 105 1.12 1.93 -23.11
N ALA A 106 1.30 1.02 -22.14
CA ALA A 106 2.52 0.22 -22.01
C ALA A 106 2.80 -0.62 -23.25
N ARG A 107 1.80 -1.31 -23.81
CA ARG A 107 1.95 -2.11 -25.04
C ARG A 107 2.23 -1.25 -26.27
N ARG A 108 1.54 -0.12 -26.39
CA ARG A 108 1.57 0.74 -27.58
C ARG A 108 2.83 1.58 -27.68
N PHE A 109 3.22 2.23 -26.59
CA PHE A 109 4.30 3.22 -26.58
C PHE A 109 5.61 2.65 -26.02
N LEU A 110 5.52 1.73 -25.05
CA LEU A 110 6.71 1.16 -24.39
C LEU A 110 7.04 -0.26 -24.89
N HIS A 111 6.16 -0.87 -25.69
CA HIS A 111 6.29 -2.25 -26.17
C HIS A 111 6.44 -3.28 -25.03
N ILE A 112 5.86 -2.98 -23.87
CA ILE A 112 5.85 -3.87 -22.70
C ILE A 112 4.53 -4.65 -22.71
N GLU A 113 4.62 -5.97 -22.75
CA GLU A 113 3.46 -6.87 -22.85
C GLU A 113 2.59 -6.87 -21.58
N SER A 114 3.27 -6.83 -20.42
CA SER A 114 2.67 -6.91 -19.08
C SER A 114 3.40 -5.99 -18.12
N LEU A 115 2.64 -5.28 -17.29
CA LEU A 115 3.16 -4.45 -16.20
C LEU A 115 3.32 -5.23 -14.88
N ALA A 116 2.99 -6.52 -14.86
CA ALA A 116 3.25 -7.39 -13.72
C ALA A 116 4.72 -7.85 -13.73
N SER A 117 5.37 -7.83 -12.57
CA SER A 117 6.73 -8.35 -12.41
C SER A 117 6.80 -9.84 -12.70
N ARG A 118 7.77 -10.26 -13.52
CA ARG A 118 7.97 -11.66 -13.94
C ARG A 118 9.22 -12.30 -13.34
N ASN A 119 9.99 -11.55 -12.57
CA ASN A 119 11.22 -11.97 -11.91
C ASN A 119 12.25 -12.53 -12.89
N ALA A 120 12.40 -11.87 -14.04
CA ALA A 120 13.36 -12.22 -15.08
C ALA A 120 13.89 -10.95 -15.73
N ASP A 121 15.22 -10.79 -15.77
CA ASP A 121 15.84 -9.52 -16.15
C ASP A 121 15.39 -9.03 -17.54
N ALA A 122 15.37 -9.92 -18.53
CA ALA A 122 14.94 -9.59 -19.90
C ALA A 122 13.45 -9.21 -20.03
N LEU A 123 12.65 -9.51 -19.01
CA LEU A 123 11.20 -9.32 -19.00
C LEU A 123 10.76 -8.14 -18.13
N ASP A 124 11.60 -7.70 -17.20
CA ASP A 124 11.31 -6.66 -16.21
C ASP A 124 12.16 -5.39 -16.39
N PHE A 125 13.31 -5.47 -17.05
CA PHE A 125 14.16 -4.31 -17.33
C PHE A 125 14.09 -3.95 -18.81
N HIS A 126 13.76 -2.69 -19.09
CA HIS A 126 13.61 -2.17 -20.44
C HIS A 126 14.41 -0.87 -20.61
N GLU A 127 15.21 -0.80 -21.66
CA GLU A 127 15.78 0.48 -22.09
C GLU A 127 14.77 1.19 -23.00
N LEU A 128 14.26 2.32 -22.52
CA LEU A 128 13.19 3.05 -23.18
C LEU A 128 13.63 4.48 -23.44
N ALA A 129 13.23 4.99 -24.59
CA ALA A 129 13.48 6.38 -24.92
C ALA A 129 12.57 7.32 -24.11
N VAL A 130 13.13 8.48 -23.73
CA VAL A 130 12.42 9.48 -22.91
C VAL A 130 11.12 9.96 -23.59
N TRP A 131 11.10 10.02 -24.93
CA TRP A 131 9.89 10.40 -25.67
C TRP A 131 8.78 9.36 -25.57
N SER A 132 9.10 8.06 -25.64
CA SER A 132 8.13 6.97 -25.47
C SER A 132 7.54 6.97 -24.06
N ILE A 133 8.36 7.22 -23.04
CA ILE A 133 7.90 7.34 -21.65
C ILE A 133 6.92 8.52 -21.51
N ARG A 134 7.25 9.67 -22.08
CA ARG A 134 6.38 10.85 -22.07
C ARG A 134 5.02 10.55 -22.73
N GLU A 135 5.02 9.91 -23.89
CA GLU A 135 3.78 9.57 -24.62
C GLU A 135 2.92 8.57 -23.86
N ALA A 136 3.53 7.53 -23.28
CA ALA A 136 2.83 6.56 -22.44
C ALA A 136 2.15 7.22 -21.22
N LEU A 137 2.87 8.10 -20.53
CA LEU A 137 2.35 8.82 -19.36
C LEU A 137 1.22 9.79 -19.73
N ALA A 138 1.36 10.52 -20.85
CA ALA A 138 0.31 11.41 -21.34
C ALA A 138 -0.98 10.63 -21.67
N ALA A 139 -0.85 9.52 -22.41
CA ALA A 139 -1.98 8.66 -22.76
C ALA A 139 -2.67 8.06 -21.53
N ALA A 140 -1.88 7.55 -20.57
CA ALA A 140 -2.42 7.02 -19.31
C ALA A 140 -3.17 8.10 -18.51
N PHE A 141 -2.65 9.32 -18.47
CA PHE A 141 -3.28 10.44 -17.77
C PHE A 141 -4.61 10.85 -18.40
N GLU A 142 -4.63 11.04 -19.72
CA GLU A 142 -5.85 11.39 -20.47
C GLU A 142 -6.95 10.33 -20.31
N ALA A 143 -6.59 9.05 -20.38
CA ALA A 143 -7.53 7.96 -20.19
C ALA A 143 -8.04 7.87 -18.74
N GLY A 144 -7.17 8.16 -17.76
CA GLY A 144 -7.58 8.29 -16.35
C GLY A 144 -8.59 9.43 -16.15
N ALA A 145 -8.37 10.59 -16.79
CA ALA A 145 -9.27 11.73 -16.72
C ALA A 145 -10.64 11.43 -17.34
N ALA A 146 -10.68 10.77 -18.51
CA ALA A 146 -11.92 10.36 -19.16
C ALA A 146 -12.71 9.31 -18.35
N SER A 147 -12.00 8.42 -17.65
CA SER A 147 -12.63 7.42 -16.78
C SER A 147 -13.32 8.07 -15.57
N ALA A 148 -12.78 9.16 -15.04
CA ALA A 148 -13.36 9.89 -13.92
C ALA A 148 -14.67 10.61 -14.27
N THR A 149 -14.80 11.14 -15.51
CA THR A 149 -16.01 11.82 -15.98
C THR A 149 -17.17 10.85 -16.25
N ASN A 150 -16.87 9.62 -16.66
CA ASN A 150 -17.91 8.63 -16.98
C ASN A 150 -18.58 8.01 -15.73
N HIS A 151 -17.95 8.10 -14.56
CA HIS A 151 -18.54 7.60 -13.31
C HIS A 151 -19.67 8.52 -12.79
N THR A 152 -19.71 9.79 -13.17
CA THR A 152 -20.66 10.76 -12.62
C THR A 152 -22.01 10.81 -13.34
N THR A 153 -22.14 10.16 -14.50
CA THR A 153 -23.32 10.29 -15.39
C THR A 153 -24.34 9.15 -15.26
N THR A 154 -24.10 8.11 -14.44
CA THR A 154 -24.97 6.90 -14.39
C THR A 154 -25.79 6.77 -13.09
N GLN A 155 -25.96 7.82 -12.31
CA GLN A 155 -26.91 7.84 -11.17
C GLN A 155 -28.00 8.88 -11.42
N GLU A 156 -28.96 8.56 -12.30
CA GLU A 156 -30.32 9.10 -12.33
C GLU A 156 -31.11 8.31 -13.39
N ASP A 157 -31.87 7.30 -12.94
CA ASP A 157 -33.14 6.81 -13.51
C ASP A 157 -33.77 5.75 -12.57
#